data_AF-A0A3D0TX06-F1
#
_entry.id   AF-A0A3D0TX06-F1
#
_cell.length_a   1.000
_cell.length_b   1.000
_cell.length_c   1.000
_cell.angle_alpha   90.00
_cell.angle_beta   90.00
_cell.angle_gamma   90.00
#
_symmetry.space_group_name_H-M   'P 1'
#
loop_
_entity.id
_entity.type
_entity.pdbx_description
1 polymer ?
#
loop_
_entity_poly.entity_id
_entity_poly.type
_entity_poly.pdbx_seq_one_letter_code
_entity_poly.pdbx_strand_id
1 'polypeptide(L)'
;MGALFGALTSVSIAASDLFGRRAVIGRHVLTVMTLLQGTAAVGAAVLLPVFGSELVAADLARGAVAGVCMSVGLAGYYVGLQRLGAVVAAPVVATLSATMPFAYTLVRGQAPSALAVGGAAATFAGLALVTAGGTARPRLRRRAGSAAASPAPAPALP
;
A
#
# COMPACT_ATOMS: atom_id res chain seq x y z
N MET A 1 7.01 -14.73 19.88
CA MET A 1 5.59 -14.40 19.62
C MET A 1 5.41 -13.25 18.63
N GLY A 2 5.98 -12.05 18.86
CA GLY A 2 5.75 -10.88 17.99
C GLY A 2 6.11 -11.06 16.50
N ALA A 3 7.19 -11.76 16.17
CA ALA A 3 7.58 -11.99 14.77
C ALA A 3 6.58 -12.87 13.99
N LEU A 4 5.98 -13.88 14.64
CA LEU A 4 4.96 -14.74 14.02
C LEU A 4 3.69 -13.95 13.73
N PHE A 5 3.19 -13.18 14.70
CA PHE A 5 2.04 -12.31 14.49
C PHE A 5 2.35 -11.26 13.41
N GLY A 6 3.54 -10.67 13.41
CA GLY A 6 3.98 -9.76 12.36
C GLY A 6 3.99 -10.39 10.97
N ALA A 7 4.48 -11.64 10.84
CA ALA A 7 4.48 -12.37 9.59
C ALA A 7 3.06 -12.70 9.11
N LEU A 8 2.20 -13.18 10.00
CA LEU A 8 0.79 -13.46 9.71
C LEU A 8 0.06 -12.18 9.29
N THR A 9 0.25 -11.08 10.03
CA THR A 9 -0.29 -9.77 9.69
C THR A 9 0.21 -9.31 8.32
N SER A 10 1.49 -9.49 7.99
CA SER A 10 2.03 -9.14 6.68
C SER A 10 1.38 -9.95 5.54
N VAL A 11 1.18 -11.26 5.73
CA VAL A 11 0.51 -12.12 4.74
C VAL A 11 -0.96 -11.72 4.58
N SER A 12 -1.66 -11.45 5.69
CA SER A 12 -3.04 -10.96 5.66
C SER A 12 -3.16 -9.63 4.93
N ILE A 13 -2.28 -8.65 5.22
CA ILE A 13 -2.27 -7.35 4.55
C ILE A 13 -2.00 -7.51 3.05
N ALA A 14 -1.01 -8.33 2.68
CA ALA A 14 -0.69 -8.56 1.27
C ALA A 14 -1.85 -9.23 0.52
N ALA A 15 -2.52 -10.22 1.12
CA ALA A 15 -3.70 -10.84 0.56
C ALA A 15 -4.85 -9.84 0.42
N SER A 16 -5.13 -9.05 1.46
CA SER A 16 -6.15 -8.00 1.46
C SER A 16 -5.88 -6.95 0.38
N ASP A 17 -4.64 -6.53 0.15
CA ASP A 17 -4.30 -5.57 -0.91
C ASP A 17 -4.59 -6.15 -2.30
N LEU A 18 -4.26 -7.43 -2.52
CA LEU A 18 -4.48 -8.12 -3.79
C LEU A 18 -5.97 -8.26 -4.10
N PHE A 19 -6.78 -8.64 -3.11
CA PHE A 19 -8.23 -8.73 -3.24
C PHE A 19 -8.88 -7.35 -3.35
N GLY A 20 -8.44 -6.38 -2.55
CA GLY A 20 -8.96 -5.01 -2.55
C GLY A 20 -8.71 -4.32 -3.89
N ARG A 21 -7.52 -4.47 -4.48
CA ARG A 21 -7.23 -4.01 -5.84
C ARG A 21 -8.18 -4.60 -6.87
N ARG A 22 -8.41 -5.92 -6.82
CA ARG A 22 -9.36 -6.59 -7.72
C ARG A 22 -10.79 -6.08 -7.51
N ALA A 23 -11.20 -5.86 -6.26
CA ALA A 23 -12.54 -5.37 -5.93
C ALA A 23 -12.81 -3.95 -6.43
N VAL A 24 -11.77 -3.11 -6.54
CA VAL A 24 -11.86 -1.73 -7.04
C VAL A 24 -11.86 -1.65 -8.58
N ILE A 25 -11.44 -2.69 -9.30
CA ILE A 25 -11.47 -2.68 -10.77
C ILE A 25 -12.93 -2.67 -11.25
N GLY A 26 -13.31 -1.62 -11.97
CA GLY A 26 -14.66 -1.48 -12.54
C GLY A 26 -15.75 -1.09 -11.53
N ARG A 27 -15.38 -0.71 -10.30
CA ARG A 27 -16.33 -0.23 -9.27
C ARG A 27 -15.89 1.11 -8.68
N HIS A 28 -16.85 1.84 -8.12
CA HIS A 28 -16.54 3.09 -7.43
C HIS A 28 -15.78 2.82 -6.13
N VAL A 29 -14.66 3.54 -5.92
CA VAL A 29 -13.75 3.34 -4.76
C VAL A 29 -14.51 3.43 -3.44
N LEU A 30 -15.40 4.41 -3.29
CA LEU A 30 -16.16 4.58 -2.04
C LEU A 30 -17.00 3.34 -1.68
N THR A 31 -17.61 2.67 -2.66
CA THR A 31 -18.45 1.48 -2.40
C THR A 31 -17.62 0.33 -1.82
N VAL A 32 -16.43 0.12 -2.37
CA VAL A 32 -15.51 -0.92 -1.88
C VAL A 32 -14.98 -0.56 -0.50
N MET A 33 -14.65 0.72 -0.27
CA MET A 33 -14.20 1.22 1.03
C MET A 33 -15.26 1.06 2.12
N THR A 34 -16.51 1.42 1.86
CA THR A 34 -17.59 1.26 2.82
C THR A 34 -17.80 -0.20 3.18
N LEU A 35 -17.71 -1.11 2.20
CA LEU A 35 -17.80 -2.55 2.46
C LEU A 35 -16.63 -3.07 3.31
N LEU A 36 -15.39 -2.71 2.98
CA LEU A 36 -14.21 -3.13 3.75
C LEU A 36 -14.20 -2.56 5.16
N GLN A 37 -14.58 -1.30 5.33
CA GLN A 37 -14.62 -0.67 6.65
C GLN A 37 -15.81 -1.19 7.47
N GLY A 38 -16.94 -1.47 6.82
CA GLY A 38 -18.10 -2.09 7.45
C GLY A 38 -17.81 -3.50 7.95
N THR A 39 -17.16 -4.34 7.14
CA THR A 39 -16.77 -5.69 7.59
C THR A 39 -15.74 -5.64 8.71
N ALA A 40 -14.78 -4.71 8.66
CA ALA A 40 -13.84 -4.50 9.75
C ALA A 40 -14.53 -4.07 11.04
N ALA A 41 -15.49 -3.14 10.97
CA ALA A 41 -16.26 -2.68 12.12
C ALA A 41 -17.12 -3.79 12.74
N VAL A 42 -17.78 -4.60 11.90
CA VAL A 42 -18.54 -5.78 12.36
C VAL A 42 -17.60 -6.79 13.01
N GLY A 43 -16.45 -7.09 12.40
CA GLY A 43 -15.45 -7.99 12.98
C GLY A 43 -14.97 -7.52 14.35
N ALA A 44 -14.69 -6.22 14.50
CA ALA A 44 -14.32 -5.63 15.79
C ALA A 44 -15.46 -5.76 16.82
N ALA A 45 -16.71 -5.53 16.43
CA ALA A 45 -17.87 -5.66 17.32
C ALA A 45 -18.08 -7.10 17.79
N VAL A 46 -17.88 -8.09 16.92
CA VAL A 46 -18.00 -9.52 17.26
C VAL A 46 -16.95 -9.96 18.28
N LEU A 47 -15.80 -9.29 18.34
CA LEU A 47 -14.73 -9.59 19.30
C LEU A 47 -14.94 -8.97 20.68
N LEU A 48 -15.83 -7.97 20.84
CA LEU A 48 -16.12 -7.33 22.12
C LEU A 48 -16.47 -8.31 23.26
N PRO A 49 -17.32 -9.34 23.08
CA PRO A 49 -17.63 -10.30 24.13
C PRO A 49 -16.48 -11.28 24.44
N VAL A 50 -15.53 -11.48 23.52
CA VAL A 50 -14.44 -12.44 23.68
C VAL A 50 -13.36 -11.91 24.62
N PHE A 51 -13.11 -10.60 24.60
CA PHE A 51 -11.99 -9.98 25.31
C PHE A 51 -12.35 -9.26 26.62
N GLY A 52 -13.62 -9.30 27.06
CA GLY A 52 -14.04 -8.62 28.29
C GLY A 52 -13.82 -7.11 28.22
N SER A 53 -14.53 -6.44 27.31
CA SER A 53 -14.31 -5.02 27.01
C SER A 53 -15.16 -4.08 27.87
N GLU A 54 -14.55 -2.96 28.29
CA GLU A 54 -15.27 -1.82 28.86
C GLU A 54 -15.51 -0.77 27.76
N LEU A 55 -16.75 -0.30 27.64
CA LEU A 55 -17.11 0.73 26.67
C LEU A 55 -16.82 2.12 27.23
N VAL A 56 -15.56 2.55 27.09
CA VAL A 56 -15.12 3.89 27.47
C VAL A 56 -15.24 4.85 26.29
N ALA A 57 -15.96 5.96 26.47
CA ALA A 57 -16.21 6.95 25.41
C ALA A 57 -14.92 7.50 24.77
N ALA A 58 -13.86 7.67 25.57
CA ALA A 58 -12.56 8.12 25.09
C ALA A 58 -11.90 7.12 24.12
N ASP A 59 -12.05 5.81 24.37
CA ASP A 59 -11.51 4.77 23.50
C ASP A 59 -12.33 4.62 22.22
N LEU A 60 -13.64 4.82 22.33
CA LEU A 60 -14.54 4.91 21.18
C LEU A 60 -14.20 6.09 20.27
N ALA A 61 -13.91 7.27 20.85
CA ALA A 61 -13.48 8.45 20.09
C ALA A 61 -12.12 8.22 19.41
N ARG A 62 -11.14 7.63 20.10
CA ARG A 62 -9.84 7.27 19.50
C ARG A 62 -10.00 6.25 18.37
N GLY A 63 -10.87 5.26 18.56
CA GLY A 63 -11.21 4.27 17.54
C GLY A 63 -11.85 4.91 16.31
N ALA A 64 -12.78 5.85 16.50
CA ALA A 64 -13.40 6.60 15.42
C ALA A 64 -12.39 7.43 14.63
N VAL A 65 -11.51 8.17 15.32
CA VAL A 65 -10.43 8.95 14.68
C VAL A 65 -9.49 8.02 13.90
N ALA A 66 -9.08 6.90 14.48
CA ALA A 66 -8.24 5.92 13.81
C ALA A 66 -8.91 5.34 12.55
N GLY A 67 -10.20 5.01 12.64
CA GLY A 67 -11.00 4.51 11.51
C GLY A 67 -11.14 5.53 10.38
N VAL A 68 -11.36 6.82 10.70
CA VAL A 68 -11.40 7.90 9.71
C VAL A 68 -10.05 8.06 9.04
N CYS A 69 -8.96 8.15 9.80
CA CYS A 69 -7.60 8.24 9.27
C CYS A 69 -7.27 7.06 8.34
N MET A 70 -7.66 5.85 8.73
CA MET A 70 -7.45 4.65 7.93
C MET A 70 -8.26 4.68 6.63
N SER A 71 -9.53 5.11 6.70
CA SER A 71 -10.40 5.22 5.52
C SER A 71 -9.87 6.27 4.52
N VAL A 72 -9.43 7.43 5.01
CA VAL A 72 -8.83 8.49 4.19
C VAL A 72 -7.53 8.01 3.55
N GLY A 73 -6.65 7.37 4.32
CA GLY A 73 -5.40 6.81 3.81
C GLY A 73 -5.61 5.75 2.73
N LEU A 74 -6.58 4.86 2.95
CA LEU A 74 -6.91 3.79 2.02
C LEU A 74 -7.57 4.32 0.73
N ALA A 75 -8.46 5.30 0.84
CA ALA A 75 -9.02 6.01 -0.30
C ALA A 75 -7.92 6.71 -1.11
N GLY A 76 -7.00 7.41 -0.44
CA GLY A 76 -5.83 8.04 -1.07
C GLY A 76 -4.94 7.02 -1.79
N TYR A 77 -4.72 5.84 -1.20
CA TYR A 77 -3.96 4.77 -1.83
C TYR A 77 -4.62 4.25 -3.11
N TYR A 78 -5.92 3.94 -3.10
CA TYR A 78 -6.62 3.46 -4.31
C TYR A 78 -6.73 4.53 -5.39
N VAL A 79 -6.92 5.81 -5.02
CA VAL A 79 -6.84 6.92 -5.97
C VAL A 79 -5.43 7.05 -6.54
N GLY A 80 -4.40 6.93 -5.70
CA GLY A 80 -3.00 6.92 -6.10
C GLY A 80 -2.67 5.78 -7.06
N LEU A 81 -3.24 4.59 -6.84
CA LEU A 81 -3.12 3.46 -7.78
C LEU A 81 -3.71 3.77 -9.15
N GLN A 82 -4.85 4.45 -9.20
CA GLN A 82 -5.50 4.84 -10.45
C GLN A 82 -4.71 5.95 -11.18
N ARG A 83 -4.13 6.90 -10.45
CA ARG A 83 -3.47 8.09 -11.04
C ARG A 83 -1.97 7.93 -11.31
N LEU A 84 -1.23 7.33 -10.38
CA LEU A 84 0.24 7.21 -10.41
C LEU A 84 0.71 5.80 -10.76
N GLY A 85 -0.20 4.82 -10.73
CA GLY A 85 0.09 3.43 -11.01
C GLY A 85 0.71 2.67 -9.84
N ALA A 86 0.58 1.34 -9.90
CA ALA A 86 1.05 0.41 -8.86
C ALA A 86 2.56 0.50 -8.57
N VAL A 87 3.37 0.91 -9.55
CA VAL A 87 4.83 1.00 -9.45
C VAL A 87 5.28 2.05 -8.43
N VAL A 88 4.49 3.12 -8.23
CA VAL A 88 4.85 4.21 -7.30
C VAL A 88 4.05 4.11 -6.01
N ALA A 89 2.74 3.86 -6.09
CA ALA A 89 1.88 3.86 -4.91
C ALA A 89 2.15 2.68 -3.95
N ALA A 90 2.42 1.48 -4.46
CA ALA A 90 2.61 0.30 -3.61
C ALA A 90 3.91 0.36 -2.78
N PRO A 91 5.08 0.73 -3.33
CA PRO A 91 6.31 0.84 -2.54
C PRO A 91 6.21 1.94 -1.47
N VAL A 92 5.60 3.08 -1.79
CA VAL A 92 5.40 4.18 -0.82
C VAL A 92 4.55 3.71 0.35
N VAL A 93 3.39 3.09 0.09
CA VAL A 93 2.51 2.60 1.16
C VAL A 93 3.16 1.46 1.95
N ALA A 94 3.87 0.54 1.29
CA ALA A 94 4.61 -0.51 1.98
C ALA A 94 5.65 0.07 2.96
N THR A 95 6.37 1.11 2.53
CA THR A 95 7.39 1.77 3.35
C THR A 95 6.78 2.48 4.54
N LEU A 96 5.71 3.25 4.32
CA LEU A 96 4.99 3.93 5.39
C LEU A 96 4.42 2.92 6.40
N SER A 97 3.86 1.80 5.93
CA SER A 97 3.27 0.77 6.79
C SER A 97 4.30 0.07 7.67
N ALA A 98 5.53 -0.14 7.18
CA ALA A 98 6.60 -0.75 7.98
C ALA A 98 7.28 0.25 8.93
N THR A 99 7.36 1.54 8.56
CA THR A 99 8.08 2.57 9.34
C THR A 99 7.22 3.25 10.40
N MET A 100 5.90 3.37 10.19
CA MET A 100 4.96 3.96 11.16
C MET A 100 4.99 3.27 12.54
N PRO A 101 4.91 1.93 12.67
CA PRO A 101 4.99 1.26 13.96
C PRO A 101 6.31 1.54 14.67
N PHE A 102 7.43 1.56 13.93
CA PHE A 102 8.74 1.90 14.46
C PHE A 102 8.78 3.34 14.99
N ALA A 103 8.29 4.32 14.21
CA ALA A 103 8.19 5.71 14.65
C ALA A 103 7.31 5.86 15.91
N TYR A 104 6.19 5.14 15.99
CA TYR A 104 5.33 5.14 17.17
C TYR A 104 6.05 4.63 18.42
N THR A 105 6.86 3.57 18.31
CA THR A 105 7.65 3.07 19.45
C THR A 105 8.68 4.09 19.94
N LEU A 106 9.33 4.81 19.03
CA LEU A 106 10.27 5.88 19.37
C LEU A 106 9.58 7.05 20.10
N VAL A 107 8.41 7.50 19.60
CA VAL A 107 7.63 8.57 20.24
C VAL A 107 7.18 8.18 21.65
N ARG A 108 6.95 6.88 21.90
CA ARG A 108 6.62 6.33 23.22
C ARG A 108 7.84 6.15 24.14
N GLY A 109 9.02 6.59 23.72
CA GLY A 109 10.26 6.48 24.50
C GLY A 109 10.75 5.04 24.69
N GLN A 110 10.28 4.10 23.88
CA GLN A 110 10.69 2.70 23.96
C GLN A 110 11.99 2.51 23.16
N ALA A 111 12.97 1.82 23.75
CA ALA A 111 14.21 1.49 23.06
C ALA A 111 13.93 0.44 21.96
N PRO A 112 14.15 0.77 20.67
CA PRO A 112 13.92 -0.18 19.59
C PRO A 112 14.95 -1.30 19.65
N SER A 113 14.52 -2.54 19.40
CA SER A 113 15.44 -3.66 19.28
C SER A 113 16.29 -3.54 18.02
N ALA A 114 17.49 -4.15 18.03
CA ALA A 114 18.37 -4.18 16.84
C ALA A 114 17.68 -4.77 15.61
N LEU A 115 16.79 -5.76 15.82
CA LEU A 115 15.95 -6.35 14.77
C LEU A 115 14.95 -5.34 14.18
N ALA A 116 14.33 -4.50 15.01
CA ALA A 116 13.41 -3.46 14.54
C ALA A 116 14.13 -2.37 13.73
N VAL A 117 15.33 -1.97 14.19
CA VAL A 117 16.19 -1.03 13.45
C VAL A 117 16.62 -1.62 12.10
N GLY A 118 17.06 -2.88 12.09
CA GLY A 118 17.41 -3.60 10.85
C GLY A 118 16.23 -3.70 9.87
N GLY A 119 15.03 -3.99 10.37
CA GLY A 119 13.81 -4.05 9.55
C GLY A 119 13.44 -2.68 8.94
N ALA A 120 13.56 -1.60 9.71
CA ALA A 120 13.34 -0.25 9.22
C ALA A 120 14.37 0.15 8.15
N ALA A 121 15.66 -0.12 8.39
CA ALA A 121 16.73 0.14 7.43
C ALA A 121 16.52 -0.64 6.12
N ALA A 122 16.17 -1.92 6.21
CA ALA A 122 15.88 -2.77 5.05
C ALA A 122 14.68 -2.25 4.24
N THR A 123 13.65 -1.72 4.92
CA THR A 123 12.48 -1.12 4.27
C THR A 123 12.88 0.12 3.46
N PHE A 124 13.65 1.05 4.04
CA PHE A 124 14.11 2.24 3.32
C PHE A 124 15.04 1.89 2.15
N ALA A 125 15.93 0.92 2.33
CA ALA A 125 16.78 0.42 1.24
C ALA A 125 15.94 -0.20 0.11
N GLY A 126 14.94 -1.00 0.45
CA GLY A 126 13.99 -1.58 -0.51
C GLY A 126 13.23 -0.51 -1.28
N LEU A 127 12.73 0.53 -0.59
CA LEU A 127 12.10 1.67 -1.25
C LEU A 127 13.06 2.35 -2.23
N ALA A 128 14.27 2.68 -1.78
CA ALA A 128 15.27 3.35 -2.61
C ALA A 128 15.60 2.53 -3.87
N LEU A 129 15.74 1.20 -3.75
CA LEU A 129 15.97 0.31 -4.87
C LEU A 129 14.81 0.30 -5.87
N VAL A 130 13.56 0.24 -5.38
CA VAL A 130 12.38 0.28 -6.26
C VAL A 130 12.23 1.64 -6.95
N THR A 131 12.46 2.73 -6.22
CA THR A 131 12.42 4.09 -6.79
C THR A 131 13.53 4.29 -7.83
N ALA A 132 14.75 3.82 -7.56
CA ALA A 132 15.86 3.88 -8.51
C ALA A 132 15.61 3.01 -9.75
N GLY A 133 15.13 1.78 -9.59
CA GLY A 133 14.81 0.86 -10.68
C GLY A 133 13.69 1.36 -11.60
N GLY A 134 12.72 2.13 -11.07
CA GLY A 134 11.66 2.77 -11.87
C GLY A 134 12.17 3.81 -12.87
N THR A 135 13.32 4.44 -12.61
CA THR A 135 13.97 5.40 -13.53
C THR A 135 14.78 4.71 -14.63
N ALA A 136 15.17 3.46 -14.42
CA ALA A 136 16.06 2.70 -15.27
C ALA A 136 15.34 1.90 -16.37
N ARG A 137 14.18 2.33 -16.85
CA ARG A 137 13.53 1.71 -18.03
C ARG A 137 14.10 2.36 -19.29
N PRO A 138 15.01 1.70 -20.05
CA PRO A 138 15.57 2.32 -21.22
C PRO A 138 14.46 2.45 -22.27
N ARG A 139 14.37 3.62 -22.91
CA ARG A 139 13.49 3.95 -24.03
C ARG A 139 13.82 3.14 -25.32
N LEU A 140 14.29 1.89 -25.19
CA LEU A 140 14.77 1.07 -26.30
C LEU A 140 13.65 0.60 -27.25
N ARG A 141 12.40 0.56 -26.80
CA ARG A 141 11.28 0.07 -27.63
C ARG A 141 10.71 1.12 -28.61
N ARG A 142 11.09 2.40 -28.53
CA ARG A 142 10.56 3.46 -29.41
C ARG A 142 11.44 3.78 -30.62
N ARG A 143 12.73 3.39 -30.61
CA ARG A 143 13.62 3.56 -31.77
C ARG A 143 13.59 2.40 -32.77
N ALA A 144 13.29 1.17 -32.33
CA ALA A 144 13.17 0.02 -33.23
C ALA A 144 11.95 0.10 -34.16
N GLY A 145 10.88 0.80 -33.76
CA GLY A 145 9.69 0.99 -34.59
C GLY A 145 9.74 2.17 -35.56
N SER A 146 10.62 3.17 -35.35
CA SER A 146 10.69 4.35 -36.22
C SER A 146 11.75 4.24 -37.32
N ALA A 147 12.66 3.27 -37.25
CA ALA A 147 13.64 3.01 -38.31
C ALA A 147 13.10 2.10 -39.43
N ALA A 148 11.98 1.41 -39.21
CA ALA A 148 11.37 0.50 -40.18
C ALA A 148 10.33 1.17 -41.11
N ALA A 149 10.13 2.48 -41.01
CA ALA A 149 9.07 3.21 -41.71
C ALA A 149 9.60 4.34 -42.62
N SER A 150 10.71 4.10 -43.32
CA SER A 150 11.11 4.94 -44.46
C SER A 150 10.64 4.27 -45.76
N PRO A 151 9.58 4.76 -46.44
CA PRO A 151 9.22 4.24 -47.75
C PRO A 151 10.28 4.64 -48.79
N ALA A 152 10.72 3.67 -49.59
CA ALA A 152 11.64 3.89 -50.71
C ALA A 152 10.97 4.78 -51.79
N PRO A 153 11.72 5.67 -52.46
CA PRO A 153 11.16 6.49 -53.54
C PRO A 153 10.77 5.62 -54.73
N ALA A 154 9.56 5.87 -55.26
CA ALA A 154 8.99 5.15 -56.39
C ALA A 154 9.84 5.31 -57.66
N PRO A 155 9.94 4.27 -58.51
CA PRO A 155 10.67 4.36 -59.77
C PRO A 155 9.93 5.29 -60.74
N ALA A 156 10.66 6.26 -61.29
CA ALA A 156 10.21 7.04 -62.44
C ALA A 156 10.05 6.09 -63.64
N LEU A 157 8.83 6.01 -64.16
CA LEU A 157 8.52 5.32 -65.41
C LEU A 157 8.84 6.24 -66.61
N PRO A 158 9.19 5.66 -67.77
CA PRO A 158 9.85 6.33 -68.90
C PRO A 158 9.01 7.39 -69.61
#